data_AF-A0A8I6SC87-F1
#
_entry.id   AF-A0A8I6SC87-F1
#
_cell.length_a   1.000
_cell.length_b   1.000
_cell.length_c   1.000
_cell.angle_alpha   90.00
_cell.angle_beta   90.00
_cell.angle_gamma   90.00
#
_symmetry.space_group_name_H-M   'P 1'
#
loop_
_entity.id
_entity.type
_entity.pdbx_description
1 polymer ?
#
loop_
_entity_poly.entity_id
_entity_poly.type
_entity_poly.pdbx_seq_one_letter_code
_entity_poly.pdbx_strand_id
1 'polypeptide(L)'
;MIKRTNPEVASLSNCEVLSLLNELKDNSQISTKSGNQFATILYETSQYLHNLHAQQSEQDVRNLLKALLDFPIPLTYREKLMIVNTPPKTALELSLIMRNYDERLTEQEVEDLLSIIAKHSKEPLSIG
;
A
#
# COMPACT_ATOMS: atom_id res chain seq x y z
N MET A 1 -19.53 4.15 27.80
CA MET A 1 -19.15 3.00 26.95
C MET A 1 -19.16 3.48 25.50
N ILE A 2 -18.00 3.62 24.87
CA ILE A 2 -17.91 4.09 23.47
C ILE A 2 -18.33 2.91 22.58
N LYS A 3 -19.45 3.04 21.86
CA LYS A 3 -19.89 2.05 20.88
C LYS A 3 -19.32 2.41 19.52
N ARG A 4 -18.62 1.48 18.87
CA ARG A 4 -18.18 1.62 17.47
C ARG A 4 -19.39 1.44 16.55
N THR A 5 -19.73 2.45 15.76
CA THR A 5 -20.89 2.44 14.86
C THR A 5 -20.62 1.67 13.57
N ASN A 6 -19.38 1.72 13.06
CA ASN A 6 -18.91 0.92 11.94
C ASN A 6 -17.42 0.57 12.13
N PRO A 7 -17.05 -0.71 12.26
CA PRO A 7 -15.65 -1.12 12.45
C PRO A 7 -14.79 -1.03 11.18
N GLU A 8 -15.36 -1.10 9.98
CA GLU A 8 -14.63 -1.02 8.70
C GLU A 8 -15.34 -0.04 7.75
N VAL A 9 -14.98 1.24 7.85
CA VAL A 9 -15.55 2.30 7.01
C VAL A 9 -14.82 2.42 5.68
N ALA A 10 -13.50 2.25 5.68
CA ALA A 10 -12.64 2.37 4.51
C ALA A 10 -11.32 1.61 4.74
N SER A 11 -10.67 1.20 3.65
CA SER A 11 -9.27 0.77 3.68
C SER A 11 -8.42 1.81 2.97
N LEU A 12 -7.27 2.13 3.55
CA LEU A 12 -6.33 3.11 3.01
C LEU A 12 -5.04 2.40 2.59
N SER A 13 -4.43 2.88 1.52
CA SER A 13 -3.09 2.46 1.11
C SER A 13 -2.02 3.08 2.00
N ASN A 14 -0.86 2.43 2.05
CA ASN A 14 0.31 2.91 2.79
C ASN A 14 0.74 4.32 2.33
N CYS A 15 0.59 4.64 1.05
CA CYS A 15 0.88 5.95 0.48
C CYS A 15 -0.10 7.04 0.99
N GLU A 16 -1.40 6.74 1.03
CA GLU A 16 -2.41 7.64 1.59
C GLU A 16 -2.19 7.87 3.09
N VAL A 17 -1.86 6.81 3.83
CA VAL A 17 -1.53 6.91 5.26
C VAL A 17 -0.28 7.76 5.45
N LEU A 18 0.79 7.55 4.69
CA LEU A 18 2.01 8.36 4.78
C LEU A 18 1.73 9.84 4.51
N SER A 19 0.93 10.15 3.49
CA SER A 19 0.52 11.53 3.16
C SER A 19 -0.25 12.17 4.32
N LEU A 20 -1.21 11.44 4.89
CA LEU A 20 -1.97 11.88 6.06
C LEU A 20 -1.07 12.11 7.29
N LEU A 21 -0.10 11.23 7.55
CA LEU A 21 0.83 11.39 8.68
C LEU A 21 1.73 12.62 8.50
N ASN A 22 2.15 12.92 7.27
CA ASN A 22 2.91 14.13 6.96
C ASN A 22 2.05 15.38 7.18
N GLU A 23 0.81 15.39 6.70
CA GLU A 23 -0.13 16.49 6.95
C GLU A 23 -0.40 16.71 8.45
N LEU A 24 -0.50 15.63 9.24
CA LEU A 24 -0.69 15.71 10.69
C LEU A 24 0.55 16.25 11.42
N LYS A 25 1.74 15.93 10.93
CA LYS A 25 3.01 16.44 11.45
C LYS A 25 3.15 17.94 11.13
N ASP A 26 2.82 18.35 9.91
CA ASP A 26 2.92 19.74 9.46
C ASP A 26 1.87 20.64 10.13
N ASN A 27 0.66 20.12 10.40
CA ASN A 27 -0.42 20.89 11.03
C ASN A 27 -0.24 21.14 12.54
N SER A 28 0.83 20.65 13.17
CA SER A 28 1.21 21.02 14.56
C SER A 28 0.12 20.90 15.65
N GLN A 29 -0.93 20.09 15.44
CA GLN A 29 -1.93 19.72 16.47
C GLN A 29 -1.31 18.83 17.59
N ILE A 30 -0.04 18.45 17.44
CA ILE A 30 0.78 17.81 18.47
C ILE A 30 1.17 18.82 19.57
N SER A 31 0.99 20.13 19.32
CA SER A 31 1.19 21.15 20.34
C SER A 31 0.08 21.10 21.40
N THR A 32 0.46 20.62 22.59
CA THR A 32 -0.11 20.91 23.93
C THR A 32 -1.12 19.97 24.60
N LYS A 33 -1.75 18.98 23.94
CA LYS A 33 -2.76 18.13 24.63
C LYS A 33 -2.64 16.61 24.48
N SER A 34 -1.98 16.12 23.44
CA SER A 34 -1.83 14.67 23.18
C SER A 34 -0.46 14.22 23.69
N GLY A 35 -0.43 13.50 24.80
CA GLY A 35 0.79 13.11 25.50
C GLY A 35 1.85 12.40 24.64
N ASN A 36 3.09 12.42 25.12
CA ASN A 36 4.31 11.95 24.45
C ASN A 36 4.17 10.65 23.63
N GLN A 37 3.31 9.72 24.06
CA GLN A 37 3.05 8.45 23.38
C GLN A 37 2.51 8.62 21.94
N PHE A 38 1.63 9.59 21.70
CA PHE A 38 1.08 9.82 20.37
C PHE A 38 2.15 10.34 19.39
N ALA A 39 3.02 11.23 19.87
CA ALA A 39 4.14 11.73 19.08
C ALA A 39 5.13 10.61 18.72
N THR A 40 5.41 9.69 19.65
CA THR A 40 6.26 8.51 19.39
C THR A 40 5.65 7.62 18.32
N ILE A 41 4.38 7.23 18.47
CA ILE A 41 3.69 6.37 17.48
C ILE A 41 3.66 7.03 16.10
N LEU A 42 3.36 8.34 16.04
CA LEU A 42 3.34 9.08 14.79
C LEU A 42 4.71 9.08 14.10
N TYR A 43 5.77 9.34 14.87
CA TYR A 43 7.13 9.36 14.34
C TYR A 43 7.56 7.97 13.85
N GLU A 44 7.39 6.93 14.66
CA GLU A 44 7.76 5.55 14.32
C GLU A 44 6.99 5.05 13.09
N THR A 45 5.68 5.31 13.03
CA THR A 45 4.84 4.87 11.90
C THR A 45 5.19 5.63 10.62
N SER A 46 5.40 6.95 10.72
CA SER A 46 5.81 7.78 9.57
C SER A 46 7.17 7.33 9.05
N GLN A 47 8.14 7.07 9.92
CA GLN A 47 9.47 6.56 9.53
C GLN A 47 9.38 5.16 8.89
N TYR A 48 8.61 4.25 9.47
CA TYR A 48 8.41 2.91 8.92
C TYR A 48 7.81 2.96 7.51
N LEU A 49 6.72 3.73 7.34
CA LEU A 49 6.05 3.88 6.05
C LEU A 49 6.91 4.65 5.04
N HIS A 50 7.68 5.64 5.50
CA HIS A 50 8.65 6.32 4.64
C HIS A 50 9.71 5.34 4.14
N ASN A 51 10.30 4.51 4.99
CA ASN A 51 11.28 3.51 4.54
C ASN A 51 10.71 2.51 3.54
N LEU A 52 9.42 2.17 3.66
CA LEU A 52 8.75 1.22 2.77
C LEU A 52 8.31 1.87 1.43
N HIS A 53 7.90 3.13 1.44
CA HIS A 53 7.19 3.80 0.33
C HIS A 53 7.75 5.17 -0.07
N ALA A 54 8.92 5.59 0.40
CA ALA A 54 9.48 6.95 0.20
C ALA A 54 9.53 7.39 -1.27
N GLN A 55 9.62 6.44 -2.20
CA GLN A 55 9.72 6.73 -3.64
C GLN A 55 8.39 6.61 -4.38
N GLN A 56 7.36 6.02 -3.75
CA GLN A 56 6.06 5.81 -4.38
C GLN A 56 5.26 7.12 -4.31
N SER A 57 5.05 7.76 -5.46
CA SER A 57 4.21 8.97 -5.55
C SER A 57 2.74 8.61 -5.78
N GLU A 58 1.82 9.51 -5.44
CA GLU A 58 0.38 9.32 -5.71
C GLU A 58 0.09 9.02 -7.18
N GLN A 59 0.85 9.63 -8.10
CA GLN A 59 0.75 9.38 -9.53
C GLN A 59 1.13 7.93 -9.90
N ASP A 60 2.13 7.36 -9.24
CA ASP A 60 2.58 5.98 -9.46
C ASP A 60 1.50 5.01 -8.98
N VAL A 61 0.92 5.24 -7.80
CA VAL A 61 -0.21 4.46 -7.27
C VAL A 61 -1.41 4.50 -8.21
N ARG A 62 -1.79 5.68 -8.69
CA ARG A 62 -2.91 5.85 -9.63
C ARG A 62 -2.64 5.13 -10.95
N ASN A 63 -1.41 5.18 -11.47
CA ASN A 63 -1.04 4.51 -12.71
C ASN A 63 -1.05 2.98 -12.54
N LEU A 64 -0.51 2.48 -11.43
CA LEU A 64 -0.56 1.06 -11.08
C LEU A 64 -2.01 0.57 -10.95
N LEU A 65 -2.86 1.30 -10.22
CA LEU A 65 -4.28 0.94 -10.08
C LEU A 65 -5.02 0.92 -11.41
N LYS A 66 -4.73 1.86 -12.32
CA LYS A 66 -5.28 1.85 -13.68
C LYS A 66 -4.82 0.63 -14.47
N ALA A 67 -3.54 0.28 -14.42
CA ALA A 67 -3.02 -0.90 -15.09
C ALA A 67 -3.63 -2.20 -14.52
N LEU A 68 -3.82 -2.28 -13.20
CA LEU A 68 -4.51 -3.40 -12.53
C LEU A 68 -6.02 -3.45 -12.82
N LEU A 69 -6.63 -2.34 -13.26
CA LEU A 69 -8.02 -2.29 -13.69
C LEU A 69 -8.19 -2.73 -15.15
N ASP A 70 -7.21 -2.41 -16.00
CA ASP A 70 -7.17 -2.78 -17.41
C ASP A 70 -6.76 -4.25 -17.62
N PHE A 71 -6.16 -4.86 -16.61
CA PHE A 71 -5.75 -6.26 -16.63
C PHE A 71 -6.95 -7.18 -16.92
N PRO A 72 -6.81 -8.17 -17.83
CA PRO A 72 -7.92 -8.99 -18.32
C PRO A 72 -8.64 -9.79 -17.22
N ILE A 73 -7.94 -10.12 -16.13
CA ILE A 73 -8.50 -10.88 -15.01
C ILE A 73 -8.93 -9.91 -13.90
N PRO A 74 -10.20 -9.99 -13.44
CA PRO A 74 -10.67 -9.12 -12.37
C PRO A 74 -9.96 -9.44 -11.04
N LEU A 75 -9.16 -8.49 -10.58
CA LEU A 75 -8.58 -8.48 -9.25
C LEU A 75 -9.58 -7.90 -8.24
N THR A 76 -9.67 -8.50 -7.07
CA THR A 76 -10.51 -7.99 -5.97
C THR A 76 -9.92 -6.71 -5.39
N TYR A 77 -10.75 -5.93 -4.70
CA TYR A 77 -10.31 -4.69 -4.05
C TYR A 77 -9.13 -4.91 -3.09
N ARG A 78 -9.16 -5.98 -2.29
CA ARG A 78 -8.08 -6.31 -1.35
C ARG A 78 -6.79 -6.70 -2.06
N GLU A 79 -6.86 -7.43 -3.16
CA GLU A 79 -5.68 -7.80 -3.95
C GLU A 79 -5.02 -6.57 -4.55
N LYS A 80 -5.82 -5.66 -5.15
CA LYS A 80 -5.31 -4.39 -5.68
C LYS A 80 -4.64 -3.54 -4.60
N LEU A 81 -5.30 -3.44 -3.44
CA LEU A 81 -4.76 -2.69 -2.30
C LEU A 81 -3.44 -3.30 -1.79
N MET A 82 -3.37 -4.63 -1.69
CA MET A 82 -2.16 -5.34 -1.28
C MET A 82 -1.02 -5.19 -2.28
N ILE A 83 -1.29 -5.26 -3.58
CA ILE A 83 -0.29 -5.05 -4.64
C ILE A 83 0.26 -3.61 -4.57
N VAL A 84 -0.59 -2.61 -4.35
CA VAL A 84 -0.14 -1.22 -4.18
C VAL A 84 0.72 -1.05 -2.93
N ASN A 85 0.33 -1.70 -1.83
CA ASN A 85 1.01 -1.61 -0.54
C ASN A 85 2.32 -2.41 -0.46
N THR A 86 2.39 -3.51 -1.18
CA THR A 86 3.53 -4.42 -1.25
C THR A 86 3.58 -5.02 -2.65
N PRO A 87 4.30 -4.38 -3.60
CA PRO A 87 4.38 -4.84 -4.98
C PRO A 87 5.13 -6.17 -5.04
N PRO A 88 4.48 -7.28 -5.46
CA PRO A 88 5.14 -8.57 -5.58
C PRO A 88 6.16 -8.53 -6.73
N LYS A 89 7.34 -9.11 -6.49
CA LYS A 89 8.41 -9.25 -7.48
C LYS A 89 8.48 -10.66 -8.05
N THR A 90 7.96 -11.63 -7.30
CA THR A 90 8.00 -13.04 -7.65
C THR A 90 6.60 -13.65 -7.63
N ALA A 91 6.41 -14.74 -8.38
CA ALA A 91 5.16 -15.50 -8.36
C ALA A 91 4.83 -16.01 -6.94
N LEU A 92 5.85 -16.32 -6.14
CA LEU A 92 5.68 -16.70 -4.73
C LEU A 92 5.10 -15.55 -3.89
N GLU A 93 5.54 -14.31 -4.08
CA GLU A 93 4.95 -13.17 -3.37
C GLU A 93 3.51 -12.90 -3.84
N LEU A 94 3.25 -13.08 -5.14
CA LEU A 94 1.91 -12.96 -5.69
C LEU A 94 0.96 -14.01 -5.08
N SER A 95 1.43 -15.24 -4.85
CA SER A 95 0.63 -16.31 -4.22
C SER A 95 0.26 -16.02 -2.77
N LEU A 96 1.06 -15.22 -2.07
CA LEU A 96 0.75 -14.75 -0.71
C LEU A 96 -0.33 -13.66 -0.71
N ILE A 97 -0.45 -12.90 -1.81
CA ILE A 97 -1.41 -11.81 -1.95
C ILE A 97 -2.75 -12.31 -2.49
N MET A 98 -2.72 -13.15 -3.51
CA MET A 98 -3.89 -13.63 -4.25
C MET A 98 -4.23 -15.07 -3.88
N ARG A 99 -5.48 -15.31 -3.47
CA ARG A 99 -5.95 -16.66 -3.17
C ARG A 99 -6.24 -17.43 -4.46
N ASN A 100 -5.81 -18.70 -4.50
CA ASN A 100 -6.02 -19.63 -5.61
C ASN A 100 -5.66 -18.98 -6.96
N TYR A 101 -4.52 -18.28 -7.00
CA TYR A 101 -4.12 -17.55 -8.20
C TYR A 101 -3.86 -18.50 -9.38
N ASP A 102 -3.39 -19.73 -9.12
CA ASP A 102 -3.19 -20.78 -10.13
C ASP A 102 -4.49 -21.25 -10.83
N GLU A 103 -5.66 -21.07 -10.20
CA GLU A 103 -6.96 -21.39 -10.80
C GLU A 103 -7.51 -20.23 -11.65
N ARG A 104 -7.00 -19.01 -11.42
CA ARG A 104 -7.52 -17.76 -11.99
C ARG A 104 -6.62 -17.17 -13.08
N LEU A 105 -5.32 -17.40 -12.97
CA LEU A 105 -4.28 -16.85 -13.84
C LEU A 105 -3.50 -17.99 -14.47
N THR A 106 -3.15 -17.84 -15.74
CA THR A 106 -2.17 -18.71 -16.39
C THR A 106 -0.76 -18.24 -16.02
N GLU A 107 0.26 -19.09 -16.24
CA GLU A 107 1.67 -18.71 -16.01
C GLU A 107 2.06 -17.44 -16.78
N GLN A 108 1.58 -17.29 -18.02
CA GLN A 108 1.82 -16.11 -18.85
C GLN A 108 1.21 -14.85 -18.23
N GLU A 109 -0.03 -14.94 -17.75
CA GLU A 109 -0.74 -13.81 -17.12
C GLU A 109 -0.08 -13.39 -15.80
N VAL A 110 0.48 -14.35 -15.05
CA VAL A 110 1.27 -14.06 -13.85
C VAL A 110 2.52 -13.26 -14.21
N GLU A 111 3.23 -13.67 -15.26
CA GLU A 111 4.43 -12.97 -15.74
C GLU A 111 4.10 -11.57 -16.27
N ASP A 112 3.01 -11.43 -17.02
CA ASP A 112 2.51 -10.14 -17.52
C ASP A 112 2.12 -9.21 -16.37
N LEU A 113 1.42 -9.73 -15.35
CA LEU A 113 1.06 -8.97 -14.16
C LEU A 113 2.30 -8.49 -13.38
N LEU A 114 3.27 -9.38 -13.17
CA LEU A 114 4.55 -9.02 -12.52
C LEU A 114 5.31 -7.97 -13.31
N SER A 115 5.30 -8.06 -14.65
CA SER A 115 5.90 -7.07 -15.54
C SER A 115 5.23 -5.70 -15.44
N ILE A 116 3.89 -5.66 -15.41
CA ILE A 116 3.12 -4.43 -15.18
C ILE A 116 3.46 -3.81 -13.83
N ILE A 117 3.48 -4.62 -12.77
CA ILE A 117 3.79 -4.16 -11.41
C ILE A 117 5.22 -3.61 -11.35
N ALA A 118 6.20 -4.33 -11.90
CA ALA A 118 7.59 -3.91 -11.95
C ALA A 118 7.79 -2.60 -12.75
N LYS A 119 7.02 -2.38 -13.81
CA LYS A 119 7.07 -1.15 -14.61
C LYS A 119 6.57 0.08 -13.86
N HIS A 120 5.60 -0.10 -12.96
CA HIS A 120 4.95 0.99 -12.23
C HIS A 120 5.42 1.15 -10.78
N SER A 121 6.10 0.15 -10.22
CA SER A 121 6.70 0.21 -8.90
C SER A 121 8.13 0.74 -8.98
N LYS A 122 8.42 1.85 -8.29
CA LYS A 122 9.81 2.28 -8.06
C LYS A 122 10.42 1.38 -6.98
N GLU A 123 11.65 0.92 -7.20
CA GLU A 123 12.34 0.02 -6.27
C GLU A 123 12.42 0.64 -4.86
N PRO A 124 12.05 -0.09 -3.79
CA PRO A 124 12.54 0.27 -2.48
C PRO A 124 14.07 0.09 -2.49
N LEU A 125 14.78 1.06 -1.92
CA LEU A 125 16.23 1.00 -1.70
C LEU A 125 16.58 -0.39 -1.14
N SER A 126 17.41 -1.15 -1.86
CA SER A 126 18.06 -2.34 -1.33
C SER A 126 18.75 -1.94 -0.03
N ILE A 127 18.17 -2.32 1.10
CA ILE A 127 18.86 -2.36 2.38
C ILE A 127 19.85 -3.52 2.26
N GLY A 128 21.07 -3.17 1.83
CA GLY A 128 22.22 -4.07 1.85
C GLY A 128 22.67 -4.40 3.26
#